data_AF-A0A060ZT48-F1
#
_entry.id   AF-A0A060ZT48-F1
#
_cell.length_a   1.000
_cell.length_b   1.000
_cell.length_c   1.000
_cell.angle_alpha   90.00
_cell.angle_beta   90.00
_cell.angle_gamma   90.00
#
_symmetry.space_group_name_H-M   'P 1'
#
loop_
_entity.id
_entity.type
_entity.pdbx_description
1 polymer ?
#
loop_
_entity_poly.entity_id
_entity_poly.type
_entity_poly.pdbx_seq_one_letter_code
_entity_poly.pdbx_strand_id
1 'polypeptide(L)'
;MPQNVPSFAELLKGAQQSAVHLEMRDVYDVENEREPFARWGAGFRLNEADRSSWWRPWLDLVAETVERGVVMRRARIVSEPVTDYIKYEHSGTFTNVAAGELVRWLPRANASDIAVPGNDFWLIDQRVVRFNVFTGGGDVAAPQYTEDPRVAKLCSDAFFSPSSPHPAPSDDRPALRWEHRLG
;
A
#
# COMPACT_ATOMS: atom_id res chain seq x y z
N MET A 1 -24.33 -15.53 -8.38
CA MET A 1 -23.25 -16.21 -7.65
C MET A 1 -22.33 -15.12 -7.12
N PRO A 2 -22.03 -15.02 -5.81
CA PRO A 2 -20.95 -14.14 -5.39
C PRO A 2 -19.66 -14.64 -6.06
N GLN A 3 -19.03 -13.76 -6.83
CA GLN A 3 -17.76 -14.06 -7.47
C GLN A 3 -16.73 -14.30 -6.36
N ASN A 4 -16.04 -15.44 -6.39
CA ASN A 4 -15.04 -15.75 -5.39
C ASN A 4 -13.91 -14.72 -5.52
N VAL A 5 -13.79 -13.79 -4.57
CA VAL A 5 -12.78 -12.72 -4.63
C VAL A 5 -11.41 -13.34 -4.43
N PRO A 6 -10.48 -13.24 -5.39
CA PRO A 6 -9.15 -13.81 -5.24
C PRO A 6 -8.43 -13.24 -4.01
N SER A 7 -7.65 -14.10 -3.34
CA SER A 7 -6.74 -13.69 -2.28
C SER A 7 -5.61 -12.82 -2.83
N PHE A 8 -4.97 -12.05 -1.94
CA PHE A 8 -3.77 -11.29 -2.33
C PHE A 8 -2.65 -12.20 -2.86
N ALA A 9 -2.51 -13.39 -2.29
CA ALA A 9 -1.53 -14.37 -2.74
C ALA A 9 -1.80 -14.83 -4.17
N GLU A 10 -3.04 -15.14 -4.52
CA GLU A 10 -3.42 -15.52 -5.89
C GLU A 10 -3.17 -14.37 -6.88
N LEU A 11 -3.55 -13.14 -6.51
CA LEU A 11 -3.34 -11.97 -7.35
C LEU A 11 -1.87 -11.67 -7.59
N LEU A 12 -1.05 -11.65 -6.53
CA LEU A 12 0.37 -11.35 -6.65
C LEU A 12 1.14 -12.46 -7.37
N LYS A 13 0.81 -13.73 -7.12
CA LYS A 13 1.39 -14.86 -7.87
C LYS A 13 1.03 -14.82 -9.36
N GLY A 14 -0.15 -14.32 -9.70
CA GLY A 14 -0.60 -14.16 -11.09
C GLY A 14 -0.11 -12.90 -11.80
N ALA A 15 0.48 -11.93 -11.07
CA ALA A 15 0.96 -10.67 -11.64
C ALA A 15 2.16 -10.90 -12.58
N GLN A 16 2.18 -10.18 -13.71
CA GLN A 16 3.23 -10.33 -14.74
C GLN A 16 4.07 -9.07 -14.94
N GLN A 17 3.52 -7.88 -14.73
CA GLN A 17 4.18 -6.61 -15.04
C GLN A 17 4.19 -5.66 -13.86
N SER A 18 3.05 -5.48 -13.19
CA SER A 18 2.94 -4.51 -12.09
C SER A 18 1.90 -4.90 -11.06
N ALA A 19 2.16 -4.53 -9.82
CA ALA A 19 1.19 -4.58 -8.74
C ALA A 19 1.28 -3.27 -7.95
N VAL A 20 0.22 -2.47 -7.96
CA VAL A 20 0.20 -1.20 -7.23
C VAL A 20 -0.87 -1.19 -6.16
N HIS A 21 -0.55 -0.58 -5.01
CA HIS A 21 -1.47 -0.46 -3.88
C HIS A 21 -1.62 0.99 -3.43
N LEU A 22 -2.85 1.50 -3.46
CA LEU A 22 -3.20 2.79 -2.86
C LEU A 22 -3.90 2.56 -1.51
N GLU A 23 -3.38 3.22 -0.49
CA GLU A 23 -3.91 3.27 0.88
C GLU A 23 -4.19 4.72 1.25
N MET A 24 -5.37 5.01 1.80
CA MET A 24 -5.80 6.40 2.01
C MET A 24 -6.34 6.67 3.41
N ARG A 25 -6.43 5.68 4.29
CA ARG A 25 -6.91 5.87 5.67
C ARG A 25 -5.75 6.22 6.59
N ASP A 26 -6.03 7.07 7.58
CA ASP A 26 -5.04 7.43 8.60
C ASP A 26 -5.02 6.44 9.78
N VAL A 27 -5.98 5.53 9.85
CA VAL A 27 -6.08 4.45 10.84
C VAL A 27 -6.77 3.25 10.19
N TYR A 28 -6.16 2.08 10.34
CA TYR A 28 -6.81 0.79 10.16
C TYR A 28 -6.90 0.10 11.53
N ASP A 29 -8.04 -0.50 11.83
CA ASP A 29 -8.23 -1.27 13.05
C ASP A 29 -8.32 -2.75 12.70
N VAL A 30 -7.27 -3.26 12.04
CA VAL A 30 -7.21 -4.66 11.64
C VAL A 30 -6.74 -5.50 12.82
N GLU A 31 -7.49 -6.56 13.14
CA GLU A 31 -7.25 -7.40 14.32
C GLU A 31 -5.79 -7.89 14.45
N ASN A 32 -5.17 -8.31 13.35
CA ASN A 32 -3.79 -8.80 13.33
C ASN A 32 -2.71 -7.72 13.51
N GLU A 33 -3.08 -6.44 13.47
CA GLU A 33 -2.18 -5.31 13.67
C GLU A 33 -2.31 -4.67 15.06
N ARG A 34 -3.38 -4.98 15.81
CA ARG A 34 -3.62 -4.42 17.15
C ARG A 34 -2.48 -4.72 18.12
N GLU A 35 -2.03 -5.96 18.22
CA GLU A 35 -0.93 -6.34 19.13
C GLU A 35 0.42 -5.73 18.68
N PRO A 36 0.86 -5.87 17.41
CA PRO A 36 2.05 -5.17 16.91
C PRO A 36 2.04 -3.65 17.16
N PHE A 37 0.89 -3.00 16.92
CA PHE A 37 0.73 -1.57 17.15
C PHE A 37 0.85 -1.21 18.64
N ALA A 38 0.21 -1.97 19.53
CA ALA A 38 0.31 -1.77 20.97
C ALA A 38 1.76 -1.94 21.47
N ARG A 39 2.48 -2.96 20.99
CA ARG A 39 3.90 -3.16 21.33
C ARG A 39 4.76 -1.98 20.86
N TRP A 40 4.52 -1.49 19.65
CA TRP A 40 5.20 -0.31 19.14
C TRP A 40 4.93 0.93 20.00
N GLY A 41 3.68 1.13 20.44
CA GLY A 41 3.31 2.19 21.37
C GLY A 41 4.04 2.09 22.72
N ALA A 42 4.34 0.87 23.17
CA ALA A 42 5.15 0.60 24.35
C ALA A 42 6.68 0.73 24.14
N GLY A 43 7.12 1.23 22.97
CA GLY A 43 8.53 1.48 22.67
C GLY A 43 9.25 0.36 21.92
N PHE A 44 8.57 -0.73 21.57
CA PHE A 44 9.17 -1.78 20.74
C PHE A 44 9.52 -1.24 19.34
N ARG A 45 10.73 -1.54 18.86
CA ARG A 45 11.17 -1.20 17.50
C ARG A 45 11.80 -2.43 16.87
N LEU A 46 11.58 -2.60 15.57
CA LEU A 46 12.22 -3.67 14.81
C LEU A 46 13.72 -3.37 14.71
N ASN A 47 14.54 -4.42 14.80
CA ASN A 47 15.98 -4.30 14.59
C ASN A 47 16.28 -4.49 13.10
N GLU A 48 16.56 -3.39 12.39
CA GLU A 48 16.85 -3.44 10.95
C GLU A 48 18.00 -4.40 10.60
N ALA A 49 18.99 -4.53 11.48
CA ALA A 49 20.15 -5.40 11.28
C ALA A 49 19.83 -6.90 11.47
N ASP A 50 18.75 -7.25 12.15
CA ASP A 50 18.33 -8.62 12.37
C ASP A 50 17.10 -8.97 11.53
N ARG A 51 17.36 -9.33 10.27
CA ARG A 51 16.31 -9.73 9.31
C ARG A 51 15.36 -10.79 9.87
N SER A 52 15.88 -11.76 10.61
CA SER A 52 15.07 -12.87 11.14
C SER A 52 14.00 -12.40 12.14
N SER A 53 14.25 -11.27 12.83
CA SER A 53 13.33 -10.71 13.82
C SER A 53 12.08 -10.05 13.23
N TRP A 54 12.11 -9.67 11.96
CA TRP A 54 11.03 -8.90 11.31
C TRP A 54 10.55 -9.48 9.98
N TRP A 55 11.30 -10.40 9.38
CA TRP A 55 10.87 -11.08 8.15
C TRP A 55 9.65 -11.95 8.40
N ARG A 56 8.66 -11.91 7.50
CA ARG A 56 7.36 -12.57 7.65
C ARG A 56 6.84 -13.08 6.31
N PRO A 57 5.90 -14.06 6.28
CA PRO A 57 5.44 -14.70 5.04
C PRO A 57 4.92 -13.75 3.96
N TRP A 58 4.36 -12.60 4.34
CA TRP A 58 3.98 -11.57 3.38
C TRP A 58 5.18 -11.06 2.56
N LEU A 59 6.34 -10.89 3.19
CA LEU A 59 7.55 -10.39 2.54
C LEU A 59 8.17 -11.43 1.60
N ASP A 60 7.98 -12.73 1.87
CA ASP A 60 8.33 -13.78 0.90
C ASP A 60 7.51 -13.61 -0.38
N LEU A 61 6.19 -13.43 -0.26
CA LEU A 61 5.32 -13.21 -1.42
C LEU A 61 5.69 -11.95 -2.21
N VAL A 62 6.05 -10.86 -1.53
CA VAL A 62 6.56 -9.63 -2.18
C VAL A 62 7.87 -9.92 -2.91
N ALA A 63 8.86 -10.51 -2.23
CA ALA A 63 10.18 -10.79 -2.79
C ALA A 63 10.07 -11.71 -4.02
N GLU A 64 9.33 -12.82 -3.91
CA GLU A 64 9.07 -13.73 -5.03
C GLU A 64 8.41 -13.02 -6.21
N THR A 65 7.50 -12.07 -5.94
CA THR A 65 6.81 -11.31 -6.99
C THR A 65 7.74 -10.35 -7.71
N VAL A 66 8.59 -9.64 -6.96
CA VAL A 66 9.61 -8.75 -7.51
C VAL A 66 10.69 -9.54 -8.28
N GLU A 67 11.11 -10.70 -7.79
CA GLU A 67 12.08 -11.58 -8.46
C GLU A 67 11.59 -12.08 -9.83
N ARG A 68 10.27 -12.23 -10.02
CA ARG A 68 9.67 -12.53 -11.34
C ARG A 68 9.69 -11.34 -12.31
N GLY A 69 10.18 -10.17 -11.90
CA GLY A 69 10.24 -8.94 -12.69
C GLY A 69 9.01 -8.04 -12.57
N VAL A 70 8.07 -8.33 -11.67
CA VAL A 70 6.89 -7.48 -11.43
C VAL A 70 7.29 -6.24 -10.65
N VAL A 71 6.91 -5.06 -11.12
CA VAL A 71 7.18 -3.81 -10.39
C VAL A 71 6.09 -3.54 -9.36
N MET A 72 6.43 -3.67 -8.09
CA MET A 72 5.51 -3.50 -6.98
C MET A 72 5.64 -2.11 -6.36
N ARG A 73 4.53 -1.36 -6.27
CA ARG A 73 4.51 0.01 -5.74
C ARG A 73 3.40 0.20 -4.70
N ARG A 74 3.70 0.98 -3.67
CA ARG A 74 2.71 1.44 -2.71
C ARG A 74 2.72 2.95 -2.60
N ALA A 75 1.53 3.53 -2.60
CA ALA A 75 1.30 4.93 -2.30
C ALA A 75 0.35 5.02 -1.10
N ARG A 76 0.72 5.86 -0.13
CA ARG A 76 -0.13 6.18 1.02
C ARG A 76 -0.50 7.65 1.01
N ILE A 77 -1.79 7.97 1.04
CA ILE A 77 -2.28 9.34 1.24
C ILE A 77 -2.58 9.52 2.72
N VAL A 78 -1.83 10.41 3.38
CA VAL A 78 -1.88 10.58 4.83
C VAL A 78 -2.20 12.01 5.22
N SER A 79 -3.00 12.18 6.26
CA SER A 79 -3.24 13.49 6.89
C SER A 79 -2.00 13.94 7.68
N GLU A 80 -1.76 15.24 7.70
CA GLU A 80 -0.73 15.87 8.54
C GLU A 80 -1.43 16.83 9.54
N PRO A 81 -1.05 16.84 10.83
CA PRO A 81 -0.07 15.95 11.47
C PRO A 81 -0.52 14.49 11.46
N VAL A 82 0.44 13.57 11.30
CA VAL A 82 0.17 12.14 11.16
C VAL A 82 -0.31 11.52 12.47
N THR A 83 -1.21 10.55 12.37
CA THR A 83 -1.64 9.73 13.50
C THR A 83 -0.49 8.84 14.00
N ASP A 84 -0.61 8.34 15.23
CA ASP A 84 0.36 7.37 15.74
C ASP A 84 0.34 6.06 14.95
N TYR A 85 -0.81 5.70 14.36
CA TYR A 85 -0.91 4.56 13.47
C TYR A 85 -0.06 4.75 12.20
N ILE A 86 -0.11 5.92 11.55
CA ILE A 86 0.76 6.23 10.41
C ILE A 86 2.24 6.24 10.81
N LYS A 87 2.59 6.74 12.00
CA LYS A 87 3.98 6.65 12.52
C LYS A 87 4.43 5.20 12.71
N TYR A 88 3.54 4.33 13.19
CA TYR A 88 3.79 2.89 13.29
C TYR A 88 4.02 2.25 11.92
N GLU A 89 3.13 2.47 10.95
CA GLU A 89 3.31 1.95 9.58
C GLU A 89 4.60 2.44 8.94
N HIS A 90 4.91 3.74 9.10
CA HIS A 90 6.14 4.32 8.61
C HIS A 90 7.37 3.62 9.21
N SER A 91 7.36 3.35 10.53
CA SER A 91 8.47 2.65 11.20
C SER A 91 8.69 1.21 10.71
N GLY A 92 7.65 0.55 10.17
CA GLY A 92 7.75 -0.79 9.59
C GLY A 92 8.05 -0.80 8.08
N THR A 93 8.02 0.35 7.41
CA THR A 93 8.08 0.43 5.95
C THR A 93 9.40 -0.06 5.36
N PHE A 94 10.50 0.04 6.10
CA PHE A 94 11.79 -0.50 5.64
C PHE A 94 11.71 -2.01 5.33
N THR A 95 10.82 -2.76 5.98
CA THR A 95 10.64 -4.20 5.75
C THR A 95 10.08 -4.48 4.36
N ASN A 96 9.11 -3.68 3.90
CA ASN A 96 8.56 -3.72 2.54
C ASN A 96 9.62 -3.35 1.50
N VAL A 97 10.38 -2.27 1.78
CA VAL A 97 11.47 -1.82 0.90
C VAL A 97 12.55 -2.91 0.77
N ALA A 98 12.89 -3.58 1.87
CA ALA A 98 13.85 -4.68 1.87
C ALA A 98 13.37 -5.91 1.09
N ALA A 99 12.06 -6.08 0.90
CA ALA A 99 11.48 -7.10 0.03
C ALA A 99 11.36 -6.66 -1.45
N GLY A 100 11.70 -5.41 -1.76
CA GLY A 100 11.71 -4.87 -3.14
C GLY A 100 10.50 -4.02 -3.50
N GLU A 101 9.58 -3.75 -2.57
CA GLU A 101 8.42 -2.87 -2.83
C GLU A 101 8.85 -1.39 -2.82
N LEU A 102 8.41 -0.64 -3.84
CA LEU A 102 8.65 0.80 -3.91
C LEU A 102 7.55 1.54 -3.13
N VAL A 103 7.84 1.99 -1.93
CA VAL A 103 6.87 2.66 -1.05
C VAL A 103 7.04 4.17 -1.06
N ARG A 104 5.95 4.91 -1.17
CA ARG A 104 5.94 6.37 -1.06
C ARG A 104 4.70 6.91 -0.35
N TRP A 105 4.84 8.11 0.19
CA TRP A 105 3.84 8.77 1.03
C TRP A 105 3.48 10.13 0.45
N LEU A 106 2.20 10.47 0.47
CA LEU A 106 1.64 11.72 -0.06
C LEU A 106 0.87 12.43 1.05
N PRO A 107 1.25 13.65 1.43
CA PRO A 107 0.41 14.47 2.28
C PRO A 107 -0.94 14.73 1.62
N ARG A 108 -2.02 14.60 2.39
CA ARG A 108 -3.40 14.74 1.87
C ARG A 108 -3.66 16.12 1.26
N ALA A 109 -3.00 17.17 1.76
CA ALA A 109 -3.07 18.51 1.18
C ALA A 109 -2.58 18.58 -0.28
N ASN A 110 -1.72 17.63 -0.69
CA ASN A 110 -1.21 17.51 -2.06
C ASN A 110 -2.02 16.53 -2.92
N ALA A 111 -3.11 15.97 -2.39
CA ALA A 111 -3.98 15.05 -3.11
C ALA A 111 -5.30 15.69 -3.58
N SER A 112 -5.51 16.99 -3.32
CA SER A 112 -6.79 17.66 -3.58
C SER A 112 -7.19 17.73 -5.06
N ASP A 113 -6.23 17.64 -5.97
CA ASP A 113 -6.43 17.63 -7.42
C ASP A 113 -6.42 16.21 -8.02
N ILE A 114 -6.34 15.16 -7.19
CA ILE A 114 -6.32 13.76 -7.62
C ILE A 114 -7.72 13.16 -7.48
N ALA A 115 -8.29 12.71 -8.59
CA ALA A 115 -9.53 11.94 -8.57
C ALA A 115 -9.24 10.50 -8.10
N VAL A 116 -9.39 10.24 -6.81
CA VAL A 116 -9.20 8.91 -6.21
C VAL A 116 -10.49 8.09 -6.17
N PRO A 117 -10.45 6.76 -6.36
CA PRO A 117 -11.56 5.87 -6.01
C PRO A 117 -11.93 6.01 -4.54
N GLY A 118 -13.19 5.74 -4.18
CA GLY A 118 -13.66 5.90 -2.80
C GLY A 118 -13.10 4.90 -1.78
N ASN A 119 -12.38 3.87 -2.22
CA ASN A 119 -11.79 2.83 -1.37
C ASN A 119 -10.33 2.59 -1.75
N ASP A 120 -9.55 2.14 -0.77
CA ASP A 120 -8.22 1.59 -0.99
C ASP A 120 -8.27 0.44 -1.99
N PHE A 121 -7.20 0.26 -2.76
CA PHE A 121 -7.21 -0.76 -3.80
C PHE A 121 -5.83 -1.32 -4.10
N TRP A 122 -5.83 -2.56 -4.57
CA TRP A 122 -4.78 -3.15 -5.38
C TRP A 122 -5.19 -3.10 -6.85
N LEU A 123 -4.26 -2.70 -7.72
CA LEU A 123 -4.38 -2.79 -9.17
C LEU A 123 -3.23 -3.65 -9.70
N ILE A 124 -3.58 -4.77 -10.33
CA ILE A 124 -2.63 -5.74 -10.88
C ILE A 124 -2.66 -5.66 -12.40
N ASP A 125 -1.48 -5.52 -12.99
CA ASP A 125 -1.24 -5.44 -14.44
C ASP A 125 -2.14 -4.43 -15.16
N GLN A 126 -2.50 -3.34 -14.46
CA GLN A 126 -3.43 -2.31 -14.94
C GLN A 126 -4.79 -2.85 -15.43
N ARG A 127 -5.18 -4.04 -14.96
CA ARG A 127 -6.33 -4.79 -15.47
C ARG A 127 -7.29 -5.24 -14.38
N VAL A 128 -6.75 -5.73 -13.28
CA VAL A 128 -7.53 -6.34 -12.21
C VAL A 128 -7.50 -5.43 -11.00
N VAL A 129 -8.67 -5.07 -10.47
CA VAL A 129 -8.80 -4.25 -9.28
C VAL A 129 -9.40 -5.08 -8.15
N ARG A 130 -8.75 -5.04 -7.00
CA ARG A 130 -9.31 -5.52 -5.74
C ARG A 130 -9.39 -4.36 -4.76
N PHE A 131 -10.60 -3.96 -4.39
CA PHE A 131 -10.81 -2.94 -3.38
C PHE A 131 -10.72 -3.54 -1.97
N ASN A 132 -9.97 -2.86 -1.11
CA ASN A 132 -9.98 -3.09 0.32
C ASN A 132 -11.08 -2.20 0.91
N VAL A 133 -12.21 -2.83 1.26
CA VAL A 133 -13.34 -2.14 1.89
C VAL A 133 -13.18 -2.27 3.40
N PHE A 134 -13.27 -1.15 4.10
CA PHE A 134 -13.19 -1.11 5.56
C PHE A 134 -14.50 -0.62 6.14
N THR A 135 -14.85 -1.13 7.32
CA THR A 135 -15.98 -0.60 8.09
C THR A 135 -15.66 0.79 8.63
N GLY A 136 -16.66 1.49 9.17
CA GLY A 136 -16.44 2.77 9.84
C GLY A 136 -15.46 2.68 11.01
N GLY A 137 -15.43 1.54 11.72
CA GLY A 137 -14.50 1.26 12.81
C GLY A 137 -13.06 0.96 12.36
N GLY A 138 -12.83 0.68 11.08
CA GLY A 138 -11.51 0.37 10.53
C GLY A 138 -11.24 -1.13 10.36
N ASP A 139 -12.17 -2.00 10.76
CA ASP A 139 -12.10 -3.44 10.47
C ASP A 139 -12.24 -3.71 8.96
N VAL A 140 -11.69 -4.84 8.51
CA VAL A 140 -11.82 -5.31 7.12
C VAL A 140 -13.25 -5.78 6.85
N ALA A 141 -13.91 -5.17 5.87
CA ALA A 141 -15.17 -5.64 5.32
C ALA A 141 -14.94 -6.58 4.12
N ALA A 142 -16.02 -7.14 3.58
CA ALA A 142 -15.94 -8.00 2.39
C ALA A 142 -15.26 -7.23 1.22
N PRO A 143 -14.14 -7.74 0.68
CA PRO A 143 -13.44 -7.08 -0.41
C PRO A 143 -14.29 -7.09 -1.67
N GLN A 144 -14.04 -6.13 -2.56
CA GLN A 144 -14.65 -6.11 -3.88
C GLN A 144 -13.60 -6.40 -4.94
N TYR A 145 -14.04 -7.03 -6.03
CA TYR A 145 -13.19 -7.45 -7.13
C TYR A 145 -13.84 -7.05 -8.45
N THR A 146 -13.04 -6.55 -9.38
CA THR A 146 -13.50 -6.24 -10.74
C THR A 146 -12.37 -6.31 -11.76
N GLU A 147 -12.74 -6.70 -12.97
CA GLU A 147 -11.89 -6.63 -14.17
C GLU A 147 -12.47 -5.64 -15.19
N ASP A 148 -13.41 -4.76 -14.77
CA ASP A 148 -13.96 -3.72 -15.65
C ASP A 148 -12.82 -2.76 -16.04
N PRO A 149 -12.47 -2.64 -17.34
CA PRO A 149 -11.37 -1.82 -17.79
C PRO A 149 -11.55 -0.33 -17.46
N ARG A 150 -12.79 0.16 -17.30
CA ARG A 150 -13.06 1.54 -16.90
C ARG A 150 -12.65 1.79 -15.44
N VAL A 151 -12.91 0.82 -14.57
CA VAL A 151 -12.52 0.90 -13.15
C VAL A 151 -11.00 0.74 -13.01
N ALA A 152 -10.40 -0.19 -13.75
CA ALA A 152 -8.96 -0.35 -13.80
C ALA A 152 -8.25 0.93 -14.28
N LYS A 153 -8.79 1.58 -15.33
CA LYS A 153 -8.28 2.86 -15.81
C LYS A 153 -8.40 3.95 -14.75
N LEU A 154 -9.54 4.11 -14.09
CA LEU A 154 -9.72 5.07 -13.00
C LEU A 154 -8.68 4.89 -11.89
N CYS A 155 -8.46 3.64 -11.48
CA CYS A 155 -7.46 3.32 -10.45
C CYS A 155 -6.03 3.61 -10.93
N SER A 156 -5.71 3.31 -12.19
CA SER A 156 -4.41 3.60 -12.80
C SER A 156 -4.16 5.11 -12.88
N ASP A 157 -5.12 5.88 -13.40
CA ASP A 157 -5.04 7.34 -13.51
C ASP A 157 -4.86 7.99 -12.14
N ALA A 158 -5.57 7.50 -11.11
CA ALA A 158 -5.41 7.97 -9.74
C ALA A 158 -4.01 7.67 -9.18
N PHE A 159 -3.52 6.44 -9.37
CA PHE A 159 -2.23 6.01 -8.83
C PHE A 159 -1.04 6.67 -9.52
N PHE A 160 -1.12 6.94 -10.82
CA PHE A 160 -0.02 7.50 -11.61
C PHE A 160 -0.21 8.99 -11.97
N SER A 161 -1.14 9.68 -11.29
CA SER A 161 -1.36 11.12 -11.45
C SER A 161 -0.04 11.90 -11.32
N PRO A 162 0.18 13.02 -12.03
CA PRO A 162 1.39 13.83 -11.89
C PRO A 162 1.67 14.32 -10.45
N SER A 163 0.61 14.49 -9.66
CA SER A 163 0.63 14.85 -8.23
C SER A 163 0.75 13.63 -7.31
N SER A 164 0.69 12.40 -7.86
CA SER A 164 0.92 11.15 -7.14
C SER A 164 2.40 11.02 -6.72
N PRO A 165 2.68 10.35 -5.59
CA PRO A 165 4.05 10.08 -5.20
C PRO A 165 4.79 9.17 -6.19
N HIS A 166 4.08 8.33 -6.96
CA HIS A 166 4.63 7.54 -8.07
C HIS A 166 4.10 8.09 -9.39
N PRO A 167 4.80 9.02 -10.04
CA PRO A 167 4.43 9.39 -11.41
C PRO A 167 4.66 8.22 -12.37
N ALA A 168 4.13 8.34 -13.59
CA ALA A 168 4.21 7.30 -14.61
C ALA A 168 5.64 6.72 -14.76
N PRO A 169 5.79 5.45 -15.19
CA PRO A 169 7.10 4.77 -15.25
C PRO A 169 8.20 5.48 -16.06
N SER A 170 7.84 6.44 -16.91
CA SER A 170 8.76 7.27 -17.69
C SER A 170 9.26 8.53 -16.96
N ASP A 171 8.83 8.77 -15.72
CA ASP A 171 9.11 9.98 -14.96
C ASP A 171 10.20 9.71 -13.90
N ASP A 172 11.44 10.09 -14.22
CA ASP A 172 12.64 9.97 -13.39
C ASP A 172 12.72 11.03 -12.26
N ARG A 173 11.60 11.71 -11.92
CA ARG A 173 11.61 12.67 -10.81
C ARG A 173 12.03 11.98 -9.50
N PRO A 174 13.04 12.52 -8.79
CA PRO A 174 13.45 11.98 -7.50
C PRO A 174 12.26 11.97 -6.54
N ALA A 175 12.18 10.93 -5.71
CA ALA A 175 11.13 10.80 -4.72
C ALA A 175 11.01 12.07 -3.89
N LEU A 176 9.78 12.55 -3.67
CA LEU A 176 9.50 13.53 -2.63
C LEU A 176 9.97 12.90 -1.30
N ARG A 177 11.14 13.31 -0.82
CA ARG A 177 11.68 12.85 0.47
C ARG A 177 10.75 13.34 1.57
N TRP A 178 10.02 12.40 2.16
CA TRP A 178 9.13 12.62 3.30
C TRP A 178 9.88 12.80 4.62
N GLU A 179 11.22 12.70 4.60
CA GLU A 179 12.11 12.63 5.77
C GLU A 179 12.05 13.85 6.73
N HIS A 180 11.35 14.94 6.37
CA HIS A 180 11.39 16.20 7.11
C HIS A 180 10.10 16.61 7.87
N ARG A 181 9.06 15.76 7.95
CA ARG A 181 7.77 16.16 8.58
C ARG A 181 7.17 15.18 9.60
N LEU A 182 8.01 14.38 10.26
CA LEU A 182 7.59 13.51 11.39
C LEU A 182 7.72 14.20 12.77
N GLY A 183 7.85 15.53 12.79
CA GLY A 183 7.95 16.34 14.02
C GLY A 183 6.62 16.58 14.71
#